data_AF-A0ABD0QU63-F1
#
_entry.id   AF-A0ABD0QU63-F1
#
_cell.length_a   1.000
_cell.length_b   1.000
_cell.length_c   1.000
_cell.angle_alpha   90.00
_cell.angle_beta   90.00
_cell.angle_gamma   90.00
#
_symmetry.space_group_name_H-M   'P 1'
#
loop_
_entity.id
_entity.type
_entity.pdbx_description
1 polymer ?
#
loop_
_entity_poly.entity_id
_entity_poly.type
_entity_poly.pdbx_seq_one_letter_code
_entity_poly.pdbx_strand_id
1 'polypeptide(L)'
;AAASNVFGTRPVVMLGGFLSGLGFILASQATSLLHLYLTMGLISGRCSLTTTNQCQDPDSCFYTLCLFLSGIGWALIFTPTVASVMQYFAVRRSLAMGLGFTGIGLSSFAFSPLFQYLVEAYAWRGALLVLGGLSFNMIACGAVIRPLGKPKVVLK
;
A
#
# COMPACT_ATOMS: atom_id res chain seq x y z
N ALA A 1 -13.17 -0.76 8.41
CA ALA A 1 -13.93 0.36 9.04
C ALA A 1 -13.94 0.29 10.58
N ALA A 2 -14.21 -0.86 11.20
CA ALA A 2 -14.31 -0.99 12.66
C ALA A 2 -13.02 -0.67 13.44
N ALA A 3 -11.84 -1.12 12.98
CA ALA A 3 -10.57 -0.86 13.67
C ALA A 3 -10.16 0.62 13.70
N SER A 4 -10.48 1.39 12.65
CA SER A 4 -10.17 2.82 12.57
C SER A 4 -10.97 3.67 13.56
N ASN A 5 -12.15 3.19 13.98
CA ASN A 5 -12.98 3.90 14.97
C ASN A 5 -12.47 3.72 16.40
N VAL A 6 -11.70 2.66 16.68
CA VAL A 6 -11.18 2.35 18.02
C VAL A 6 -9.73 2.85 18.20
N PHE A 7 -8.88 2.66 17.18
CA PHE A 7 -7.44 2.97 17.28
C PHE A 7 -7.04 4.34 16.70
N GLY A 8 -7.95 5.04 16.02
CA GLY A 8 -7.66 6.29 15.32
C GLY A 8 -6.95 6.05 13.98
N THR A 9 -7.08 7.02 13.07
CA THR A 9 -6.56 6.93 11.69
C THR A 9 -5.03 6.96 11.61
N ARG A 10 -4.35 7.56 12.61
CA ARG A 10 -2.89 7.74 12.65
C ARG A 10 -2.10 6.42 12.72
N PRO A 11 -2.27 5.57 13.76
CA PRO A 11 -1.47 4.34 13.87
C PRO A 11 -1.77 3.35 12.74
N VAL A 12 -3.00 3.33 12.21
CA VAL A 12 -3.38 2.44 11.11
C VAL A 12 -2.63 2.78 9.82
N VAL A 13 -2.53 4.08 9.49
CA VAL A 13 -1.78 4.53 8.31
C VAL A 13 -0.27 4.32 8.49
N MET A 14 0.28 4.61 9.68
CA MET A 14 1.70 4.39 9.97
C MET A 14 2.06 2.91 9.91
N LEU A 15 1.23 2.03 10.47
CA LEU A 15 1.42 0.58 10.42
C LEU A 15 1.34 0.07 8.97
N GLY A 16 0.36 0.51 8.19
CA GLY A 16 0.24 0.13 6.77
C GLY A 16 1.43 0.60 5.91
N GLY A 17 1.96 1.80 6.17
CA GLY A 17 3.16 2.32 5.50
C GLY A 17 4.42 1.54 5.85
N PHE A 18 4.55 1.15 7.13
CA PHE A 18 5.66 0.31 7.57
C PHE A 18 5.61 -1.10 6.98
N LEU A 19 4.43 -1.74 6.97
CA LEU A 19 4.24 -3.06 6.36
C LEU A 19 4.54 -3.05 4.85
N SER A 20 4.06 -2.04 4.13
CA SER A 20 4.29 -1.92 2.69
C SER A 20 5.75 -1.60 2.34
N GLY A 21 6.40 -0.72 3.10
CA GLY A 21 7.84 -0.45 2.96
C GLY A 21 8.71 -1.69 3.18
N LEU A 22 8.43 -2.44 4.26
CA LEU A 22 9.10 -3.72 4.53
C LEU A 22 8.88 -4.74 3.40
N GLY A 23 7.65 -4.85 2.88
CA GLY A 23 7.35 -5.78 1.79
C GLY A 23 8.14 -5.48 0.51
N PHE A 24 8.32 -4.20 0.14
CA PHE A 24 9.16 -3.81 -1.00
C PHE A 24 10.66 -4.03 -0.76
N ILE A 25 11.15 -3.80 0.46
CA ILE A 25 12.55 -4.06 0.81
C ILE A 25 12.86 -5.56 0.78
N LEU A 26 11.96 -6.39 1.31
CA LEU A 26 12.10 -7.85 1.25
C LEU A 26 11.99 -8.37 -0.19
N ALA A 27 11.15 -7.76 -1.03
CA ALA A 27 11.06 -8.09 -2.46
C ALA A 27 12.37 -7.79 -3.23
N SER A 28 13.17 -6.81 -2.80
CA SER A 28 14.47 -6.49 -3.41
C SER A 28 15.49 -7.64 -3.27
N GLN A 29 15.32 -8.51 -2.28
CA GLN A 29 16.21 -9.66 -2.08
C GLN A 29 15.95 -10.82 -3.05
N ALA A 30 14.83 -10.83 -3.78
CA ALA A 30 14.53 -11.87 -4.77
C ALA A 30 15.66 -11.99 -5.80
N THR A 31 16.10 -13.19 -6.15
CA THR A 31 17.24 -13.45 -7.06
C THR A 31 16.84 -13.62 -8.52
N SER A 32 15.55 -13.76 -8.82
CA SER A 32 15.02 -14.06 -10.15
C SER A 32 13.84 -13.16 -10.54
N LEU A 33 14.00 -12.39 -11.62
CA LEU A 33 12.96 -11.51 -12.19
C LEU A 33 11.70 -12.29 -12.61
N LEU A 34 11.88 -13.49 -13.14
CA LEU A 34 10.78 -14.35 -13.61
C LEU A 34 9.86 -14.77 -12.45
N HIS A 35 10.42 -14.98 -11.25
CA HIS A 35 9.67 -15.31 -10.03
C HIS A 35 8.88 -14.12 -9.51
N LEU A 36 9.40 -12.90 -9.63
CA LEU A 36 8.69 -11.66 -9.26
C LEU A 36 7.49 -11.40 -10.18
N TYR A 37 7.66 -11.58 -11.49
CA TYR A 37 6.57 -11.45 -12.46
C TYR A 37 5.52 -12.55 -12.31
N LEU A 38 5.95 -13.81 -12.11
CA LEU A 38 5.02 -14.92 -11.86
C LEU A 38 4.25 -14.77 -10.56
N THR A 39 4.90 -14.33 -9.46
CA THR A 39 4.20 -14.10 -8.18
C THR A 39 3.22 -12.95 -8.27
N MET A 40 3.54 -11.84 -8.96
CA MET A 40 2.57 -10.76 -9.22
C MET A 40 1.36 -11.23 -10.05
N GLY A 41 1.58 -12.05 -11.09
CA GLY A 41 0.51 -12.64 -11.89
C GLY A 41 -0.32 -13.67 -11.13
N LEU A 42 0.32 -14.53 -10.34
CA LEU A 42 -0.32 -15.53 -9.50
C LEU A 42 -1.09 -14.89 -8.34
N ILE A 43 -0.61 -13.82 -7.70
CA ILE A 43 -1.35 -13.17 -6.60
C ILE A 43 -2.67 -12.58 -7.10
N SER A 44 -2.68 -12.00 -8.30
CA SER A 44 -3.91 -11.52 -8.94
C SER A 44 -4.89 -12.66 -9.26
N GLY A 45 -4.39 -13.89 -9.46
CA GLY A 45 -5.22 -15.09 -9.70
C GLY A 45 -5.48 -15.98 -8.47
N ARG A 46 -4.68 -15.90 -7.40
CA ARG A 46 -4.67 -16.83 -6.25
C ARG A 46 -5.53 -16.39 -5.08
N CYS A 47 -6.16 -15.21 -5.13
CA CYS A 47 -7.17 -14.82 -4.13
C CYS A 47 -8.39 -15.77 -4.12
N SER A 48 -8.55 -16.63 -5.14
CA SER A 48 -9.63 -17.62 -5.24
C SER A 48 -9.22 -19.07 -4.91
N LEU A 49 -7.94 -19.37 -4.66
CA LEU A 49 -7.49 -20.74 -4.38
C LEU A 49 -6.65 -20.80 -3.11
N THR A 50 -7.26 -20.54 -1.95
CA THR A 50 -6.73 -21.11 -0.71
C THR A 50 -6.78 -22.63 -0.78
N THR A 51 -5.77 -23.26 -0.19
CA THR A 51 -5.68 -24.69 0.14
C THR A 51 -5.65 -25.63 -1.07
N THR A 52 -4.44 -26.01 -1.52
CA THR A 52 -4.01 -27.42 -1.64
C THR A 52 -2.73 -27.54 -2.50
N ASN A 53 -1.66 -28.02 -1.85
CA ASN A 53 -0.74 -29.01 -2.42
C ASN A 53 0.25 -28.62 -3.53
N GLN A 54 1.10 -27.61 -3.32
CA GLN A 54 2.52 -27.64 -3.77
C GLN A 54 3.26 -26.40 -3.24
N CYS A 55 3.79 -26.48 -2.01
CA CYS A 55 4.89 -25.65 -1.55
C CYS A 55 6.08 -26.59 -1.38
N GLN A 56 6.80 -26.87 -2.46
CA GLN A 56 8.00 -27.71 -2.40
C GLN A 56 9.24 -26.88 -1.98
N ASP A 57 9.18 -25.54 -1.98
CA ASP A 57 10.33 -24.67 -1.64
C ASP A 57 9.95 -23.55 -0.65
N PRO A 58 10.68 -23.39 0.48
CA PRO A 58 10.41 -22.36 1.50
C PRO A 58 10.54 -20.92 1.00
N ASP A 59 11.35 -20.69 -0.04
CA ASP A 59 11.68 -19.35 -0.54
C ASP A 59 10.50 -18.71 -1.30
N SER A 60 9.75 -19.51 -2.06
CA SER A 60 8.61 -19.04 -2.87
C SER A 60 7.43 -18.59 -1.99
N CYS A 61 7.25 -19.27 -0.85
CA CYS A 61 6.22 -18.93 0.13
C CYS A 61 6.52 -17.59 0.81
N PHE A 62 7.80 -17.31 1.09
CA PHE A 62 8.26 -16.04 1.68
C PHE A 62 7.93 -14.83 0.80
N TYR A 63 8.20 -14.89 -0.52
CA TYR A 63 7.90 -13.78 -1.43
C TYR A 63 6.40 -13.57 -1.64
N THR A 64 5.61 -14.65 -1.66
CA THR A 64 4.15 -14.58 -1.74
C THR A 64 3.56 -13.89 -0.51
N LEU A 65 4.06 -14.21 0.69
CA LEU A 65 3.67 -13.55 1.93
C LEU A 65 4.04 -12.05 1.92
N CYS A 66 5.23 -11.69 1.43
CA CYS A 66 5.67 -10.29 1.36
C CYS A 66 4.74 -9.42 0.49
N LEU A 67 4.30 -9.95 -0.66
CA LEU A 67 3.39 -9.24 -1.55
C LEU A 67 1.97 -9.14 -0.95
N PHE A 68 1.51 -10.17 -0.24
CA PHE A 68 0.27 -10.09 0.54
C PHE A 68 0.35 -9.03 1.64
N LEU A 69 1.48 -8.93 2.35
CA LEU A 69 1.70 -7.90 3.38
C LEU A 69 1.70 -6.49 2.77
N SER A 70 2.33 -6.28 1.62
CA SER A 70 2.26 -5.00 0.89
C SER A 70 0.85 -4.65 0.43
N GLY A 71 0.09 -5.63 -0.08
CA GLY A 71 -1.30 -5.45 -0.50
C GLY A 71 -2.24 -5.10 0.66
N ILE A 72 -2.12 -5.83 1.77
CA ILE A 72 -2.85 -5.53 3.02
C ILE A 72 -2.45 -4.15 3.54
N GLY A 73 -1.16 -3.79 3.48
CA GLY A 73 -0.64 -2.47 3.85
C GLY A 73 -1.31 -1.33 3.06
N TRP A 74 -1.40 -1.47 1.74
CA TRP A 74 -2.11 -0.50 0.89
C TRP A 74 -3.60 -0.38 1.23
N ALA A 75 -4.28 -1.51 1.46
CA ALA A 75 -5.70 -1.50 1.86
C ALA A 75 -5.91 -0.78 3.22
N LEU A 76 -5.00 -0.99 4.16
CA LEU A 76 -5.00 -0.36 5.48
C LEU A 76 -4.67 1.14 5.43
N ILE A 77 -3.89 1.61 4.46
CA ILE A 77 -3.64 3.05 4.24
C ILE A 77 -4.85 3.70 3.54
N PHE A 78 -5.37 3.05 2.51
CA PHE A 78 -6.41 3.61 1.65
C PHE A 78 -7.73 3.83 2.40
N THR A 79 -8.15 2.85 3.19
CA THR A 79 -9.42 2.88 3.94
C THR A 79 -9.55 4.09 4.88
N PRO A 80 -8.61 4.36 5.82
CA PRO A 80 -8.67 5.51 6.71
C PRO A 80 -8.42 6.83 5.98
N THR A 81 -7.65 6.84 4.90
CA THR A 81 -7.41 8.05 4.09
C THR A 81 -8.71 8.51 3.43
N VAL A 82 -9.44 7.59 2.81
CA VAL A 82 -10.77 7.89 2.24
C VAL A 82 -11.75 8.26 3.36
N ALA A 83 -11.80 7.50 4.46
CA ALA A 83 -12.72 7.79 5.56
C ALA A 83 -12.49 9.19 6.17
N SER A 84 -11.24 9.60 6.34
CA SER A 84 -10.89 10.90 6.93
C SER A 84 -11.24 12.07 6.01
N VAL A 85 -10.99 11.98 4.69
CA VAL A 85 -11.42 13.00 3.73
C VAL A 85 -12.95 13.14 3.68
N MET A 86 -13.70 12.03 3.77
CA MET A 86 -15.17 12.06 3.81
C MET A 86 -15.73 12.78 5.05
N GLN A 87 -14.98 12.75 6.16
CA GLN A 87 -15.35 13.41 7.42
C GLN A 87 -14.95 14.90 7.44
N TYR A 88 -13.85 15.28 6.79
CA TYR A 88 -13.42 16.69 6.71
C TYR A 88 -14.33 17.56 5.83
N PHE A 89 -14.83 17.05 4.70
CA PHE A 89 -15.63 17.83 3.75
C PHE A 89 -17.05 17.26 3.58
N ALA A 90 -18.00 17.63 4.44
CA ALA A 90 -19.35 17.09 4.38
C ALA A 90 -20.16 17.47 3.12
N VAL A 91 -19.93 18.67 2.55
CA VAL A 91 -20.72 19.21 1.43
C VAL A 91 -20.07 18.94 0.06
N ARG A 92 -18.73 18.87 -0.02
CA ARG A 92 -17.96 18.75 -1.29
C ARG A 92 -17.13 17.46 -1.36
N ARG A 93 -17.69 16.34 -0.88
CA ARG A 93 -17.00 15.03 -0.80
C ARG A 93 -16.44 14.56 -2.15
N SER A 94 -17.25 14.62 -3.20
CA SER A 94 -16.87 14.12 -4.54
C SER A 94 -15.74 14.93 -5.18
N LEU A 95 -15.72 16.25 -5.00
CA LEU A 95 -14.64 17.10 -5.51
C LEU A 95 -13.33 16.89 -4.75
N ALA A 96 -13.39 16.78 -3.42
CA ALA A 96 -12.22 16.50 -2.59
C ALA A 96 -11.63 15.11 -2.88
N MET A 97 -12.50 14.10 -3.03
CA MET A 97 -12.08 12.77 -3.47
C MET A 97 -11.51 12.81 -4.88
N GLY A 98 -12.19 13.44 -5.83
CA GLY A 98 -11.71 13.59 -7.20
C GLY A 98 -10.29 14.16 -7.25
N LEU A 99 -10.03 15.25 -6.53
CA LEU A 99 -8.70 15.86 -6.44
C LEU A 99 -7.66 14.98 -5.72
N GLY A 100 -8.08 14.17 -4.74
CA GLY A 100 -7.19 13.19 -4.10
C GLY A 100 -6.83 12.03 -5.03
N PHE A 101 -7.82 11.55 -5.81
CA PHE A 101 -7.67 10.42 -6.73
C PHE A 101 -6.93 10.78 -8.01
N THR A 102 -6.97 12.04 -8.48
CA THR A 102 -6.17 12.48 -9.64
C THR A 102 -4.68 12.26 -9.40
N GLY A 103 -4.22 12.32 -8.14
CA GLY A 103 -2.85 11.98 -7.77
C GLY A 103 -2.45 10.55 -8.11
N ILE A 104 -3.37 9.57 -8.00
CA ILE A 104 -3.09 8.17 -8.37
C ILE A 104 -2.83 8.09 -9.88
N GLY A 105 -3.68 8.72 -10.69
CA GLY A 105 -3.51 8.76 -12.15
C GLY A 105 -2.18 9.42 -12.56
N LEU A 106 -1.88 10.59 -11.99
CA LEU A 106 -0.64 11.31 -12.27
C LEU A 106 0.60 10.48 -11.86
N SER A 107 0.54 9.80 -10.72
CA SER A 107 1.62 8.94 -10.26
C SER A 107 1.85 7.77 -11.21
N SER A 108 0.81 7.11 -11.74
CA SER A 108 0.94 6.03 -12.72
C SER A 108 1.59 6.48 -14.03
N PHE A 109 1.23 7.68 -14.51
CA PHE A 109 1.84 8.25 -15.71
C PHE A 109 3.31 8.61 -15.52
N ALA A 110 3.67 9.24 -14.40
CA ALA A 110 5.05 9.57 -14.09
C ALA A 110 5.89 8.32 -13.75
N PHE A 111 5.27 7.30 -13.17
CA PHE A 111 5.93 6.06 -12.75
C PHE A 111 6.47 5.27 -13.93
N SER A 112 5.77 5.23 -15.06
CA SER A 112 6.21 4.46 -16.24
C SER A 112 7.61 4.86 -16.75
N PRO A 113 7.89 6.13 -17.11
CA PRO A 113 9.24 6.55 -17.53
C PRO A 113 10.23 6.58 -16.37
N LEU A 114 9.79 6.94 -15.15
CA LEU A 114 10.65 6.97 -13.97
C LEU A 114 11.18 5.57 -13.64
N PHE A 115 10.33 4.55 -13.67
CA PHE A 115 10.70 3.17 -13.37
C PHE A 115 11.65 2.61 -14.42
N GLN A 116 11.41 2.89 -15.71
CA GLN A 116 12.35 2.53 -16.78
C GLN A 116 13.74 3.11 -16.53
N TYR A 117 13.80 4.40 -16.19
CA TYR A 117 15.06 5.07 -15.85
C TYR A 117 15.74 4.47 -14.62
N LEU A 118 14.98 4.16 -13.56
CA LEU A 118 15.53 3.53 -12.34
C LEU A 118 16.08 2.13 -12.60
N VAL A 119 15.41 1.34 -13.44
CA VAL A 119 15.87 -0.01 -13.80
C VAL A 119 17.17 0.06 -14.61
N GLU A 120 17.29 1.04 -15.50
CA GLU A 120 18.50 1.21 -16.32
C GLU A 120 19.70 1.74 -15.51
N ALA A 121 19.48 2.63 -14.54
CA ALA A 121 20.55 3.20 -13.71
C ALA A 121 20.93 2.34 -12.50
N TYR A 122 19.97 1.72 -11.80
CA TYR A 122 20.17 1.06 -10.50
C TYR A 122 19.84 -0.43 -10.49
N ALA A 123 19.54 -1.02 -11.65
CA ALA A 123 18.93 -2.33 -11.79
C ALA A 123 17.57 -2.43 -11.07
N TRP A 124 16.85 -3.52 -11.35
CA TRP A 124 15.54 -3.79 -10.78
C TRP A 124 15.54 -3.87 -9.23
N ARG A 125 16.65 -4.33 -8.63
CA ARG A 125 16.78 -4.43 -7.16
C ARG A 125 16.87 -3.07 -6.49
N GLY A 126 17.65 -2.15 -7.07
CA GLY A 126 17.74 -0.77 -6.61
C GLY A 126 16.42 -0.03 -6.78
N ALA A 127 15.72 -0.25 -7.90
CA ALA A 127 14.40 0.32 -8.14
C ALA A 127 13.38 -0.09 -7.05
N LEU A 128 13.39 -1.36 -6.63
CA LEU A 128 12.52 -1.86 -5.54
C LEU A 128 12.86 -1.23 -4.18
N LEU A 129 14.15 -1.00 -3.88
CA LEU A 129 14.56 -0.32 -2.64
C LEU A 129 14.10 1.14 -2.61
N VAL A 130 14.22 1.86 -3.73
CA VAL A 130 13.73 3.23 -3.86
C VAL A 130 12.21 3.27 -3.66
N LEU A 131 11.47 2.28 -4.18
CA LEU A 131 10.03 2.15 -3.96
C LEU A 131 9.67 1.89 -2.49
N GLY A 132 10.46 1.07 -1.80
CA GLY A 132 10.33 0.86 -0.35
C GLY A 132 10.56 2.15 0.45
N GLY A 133 11.58 2.92 0.09
CA GLY A 133 11.85 4.24 0.66
C GLY A 133 10.73 5.25 0.40
N LEU A 134 10.17 5.27 -0.82
CA LEU A 134 9.01 6.10 -1.14
C LEU A 134 7.79 5.68 -0.30
N SER A 135 7.59 4.38 -0.10
CA SER A 135 6.50 3.86 0.73
C SER A 135 6.62 4.28 2.20
N PHE A 136 7.85 4.42 2.74
CA PHE A 136 8.06 4.96 4.07
C PHE A 136 7.64 6.43 4.23
N ASN A 137 7.62 7.23 3.16
CA ASN A 137 7.13 8.61 3.24
C ASN A 137 5.63 8.67 3.60
N MET A 138 4.86 7.60 3.36
CA MET A 138 3.47 7.50 3.82
C MET A 138 3.35 7.53 5.35
N ILE A 139 4.37 7.09 6.08
CA ILE A 139 4.41 7.18 7.55
C ILE A 139 4.45 8.64 7.99
N ALA A 140 5.28 9.47 7.33
CA ALA A 140 5.36 10.89 7.61
C ALA A 140 4.03 11.60 7.29
N CYS A 141 3.41 11.29 6.15
CA CYS A 141 2.08 11.81 5.79
C CYS A 141 1.01 11.37 6.81
N GLY A 142 1.03 10.11 7.25
CA GLY A 142 0.12 9.59 8.28
C GLY A 142 0.30 10.24 9.65
N ALA A 143 1.52 10.64 10.01
CA ALA A 143 1.80 11.35 11.26
C ALA A 143 1.26 12.79 11.24
N VAL A 144 1.31 13.46 10.08
CA VAL A 144 0.81 14.84 9.89
C VAL A 144 -0.72 14.93 9.98
N ILE A 145 -1.46 13.86 9.66
CA ILE A 145 -2.92 13.85 9.77
C ILE A 145 -3.33 14.13 11.22
N ARG A 146 -3.99 15.28 11.45
CA ARG A 146 -4.58 15.62 12.75
C ARG A 146 -5.88 14.84 12.95
N PRO A 147 -6.05 14.13 14.07
CA PRO A 147 -7.28 13.40 14.35
C PRO A 147 -8.43 14.40 14.53
N LEU A 148 -9.50 14.26 13.74
CA LEU A 148 -10.76 14.95 14.01
C LEU A 148 -11.34 14.35 15.30
N GLY A 149 -11.61 15.22 16.27
CA GLY A 149 -12.22 14.85 17.54
C GLY A 149 -13.54 14.09 17.35
N LYS A 150 -13.79 13.16 18.28
CA LYS A 150 -14.94 12.25 18.36
C LYS A 150 -16.21 12.80 17.67
N PRO A 151 -16.90 12.02 16.81
CA PRO A 151 -18.22 12.42 16.37
C PRO A 151 -19.08 12.63 17.62
N LYS A 152 -19.61 13.85 17.79
CA LYS A 152 -20.67 14.08 18.76
C LYS A 152 -21.82 13.20 18.33
N VAL A 153 -22.03 12.09 19.04
CA VAL A 153 -23.26 11.33 18.97
C VAL A 153 -24.34 12.32 19.39
N VAL A 154 -25.06 12.87 18.41
CA VAL A 154 -26.31 13.57 18.70
C VAL A 154 -27.26 12.46 19.10
N LEU A 155 -27.34 12.21 20.41
CA LEU A 155 -28.47 11.51 21.02
C LEU A 155 -29.70 12.29 20.59
N LYS A 156 -30.52 11.69 19.73
CA LYS A 156 -31.84 12.18 19.39
C LYS A 156 -32.83 11.05 19.60
#